data_AF-A0A0J7KBW8-F1
#
_entry.id   AF-A0A0J7KBW8-F1
#
_cell.length_a   1.000
_cell.length_b   1.000
_cell.length_c   1.000
_cell.angle_alpha   90.00
_cell.angle_beta   90.00
_cell.angle_gamma   90.00
#
_symmetry.space_group_name_H-M   'P 1'
#
loop_
_entity.id
_entity.type
_entity.pdbx_description
1 polymer ?
#
loop_
_entity_poly.entity_id
_entity_poly.type
_entity_poly.pdbx_seq_one_letter_code
_entity_poly.pdbx_strand_id
1 'polypeptide(L)'
;MIEDIEDRNEVNQLDPCEQHFTSTVLQQDGRYVVSLPKNSKISLGNSRDMAQKRLLAIERRLQKQPELREAYHDYLNEYLLLNRMSEIDKEVNTEIEEFYLPHQAVIRKDKLTTKIREY
;
A
#
# COMPACT_ATOMS: atom_id res chain seq x y z
N MET A 1 37.24 -4.12 32.52
CA MET A 1 37.47 -5.39 31.81
C MET A 1 36.55 -5.33 30.61
N ILE A 2 37.11 -4.90 29.49
CA ILE A 2 36.42 -4.74 28.21
C ILE A 2 36.46 -6.15 27.62
N GLU A 3 35.31 -6.79 27.46
CA GLU A 3 35.24 -8.08 26.78
C GLU A 3 35.31 -7.78 25.28
N ASP A 4 36.43 -8.15 24.69
CA ASP A 4 36.68 -8.16 23.25
C ASP A 4 35.61 -9.04 22.58
N ILE A 5 34.72 -8.43 21.82
CA ILE A 5 33.82 -9.15 20.92
C ILE A 5 34.61 -9.43 19.66
N GLU A 6 35.05 -10.68 19.53
CA GLU A 6 35.72 -11.22 18.34
C GLU A 6 34.94 -10.86 17.06
N ASP A 7 35.65 -10.21 16.15
CA ASP A 7 35.25 -9.92 14.77
C ASP A 7 34.92 -11.23 14.05
N ARG A 8 33.66 -11.69 14.15
CA ARG A 8 33.14 -12.74 13.29
C ARG A 8 32.91 -12.15 11.90
N ASN A 9 33.98 -12.13 11.12
CA ASN A 9 33.92 -12.19 9.65
C ASN A 9 33.28 -13.52 9.23
N GLU A 10 31.99 -13.70 9.51
CA GLU A 10 31.14 -14.62 8.75
C GLU A 10 30.73 -13.87 7.48
N VAL A 11 31.01 -14.48 6.33
CA VAL A 11 30.63 -13.97 5.01
C VAL A 11 29.11 -13.87 4.98
N ASN A 12 28.57 -12.72 5.39
CA ASN A 12 27.16 -12.39 5.30
C ASN A 12 26.82 -12.27 3.81
N GLN A 13 26.46 -13.41 3.20
CA GLN A 13 25.50 -13.33 2.09
C GLN A 13 24.25 -12.70 2.69
N LEU A 14 24.11 -11.39 2.58
CA LEU A 14 22.91 -10.67 3.01
C LEU A 14 21.69 -11.43 2.46
N ASP A 15 20.69 -11.65 3.30
CA ASP A 15 19.39 -12.18 2.88
C ASP A 15 18.92 -11.39 1.65
N PRO A 16 18.48 -12.04 0.55
CA PRO A 16 17.90 -11.34 -0.60
C PRO A 16 16.84 -10.28 -0.21
N CYS A 17 16.11 -10.48 0.88
CA CYS A 17 15.19 -9.48 1.43
C CYS A 17 15.92 -8.24 1.96
N GLU A 18 17.02 -8.43 2.69
CA GLU A 18 17.85 -7.36 3.25
C GLU A 18 18.59 -6.58 2.15
N GLN A 19 19.08 -7.28 1.12
CA GLN A 19 19.69 -6.64 -0.06
C GLN A 19 18.67 -5.78 -0.82
N HIS A 20 17.46 -6.31 -1.04
CA HIS A 20 16.40 -5.56 -1.71
C HIS A 20 15.96 -4.35 -0.90
N PHE A 21 15.76 -4.51 0.41
CA PHE A 21 15.39 -3.41 1.29
C PHE A 21 16.45 -2.31 1.27
N THR A 22 17.73 -2.67 1.49
CA THR A 22 18.83 -1.69 1.56
C THR A 22 19.05 -0.97 0.23
N SER A 23 18.85 -1.65 -0.90
CA SER A 23 19.02 -1.05 -2.23
C SER A 23 17.85 -0.18 -2.67
N THR A 24 16.66 -0.35 -2.09
CA THR A 24 15.44 0.33 -2.55
C THR A 24 14.81 1.27 -1.52
N VAL A 25 15.28 1.24 -0.28
CA VAL A 25 14.82 2.17 0.75
C VAL A 25 15.36 3.57 0.48
N LEU A 26 14.45 4.53 0.39
CA LEU A 26 14.74 5.94 0.28
C LEU A 26 14.19 6.67 1.50
N GLN A 27 14.96 7.61 2.04
CA GLN A 27 14.46 8.50 3.08
C GLN A 27 14.18 9.87 2.46
N GLN A 28 12.92 10.28 2.49
CA GLN A 28 12.48 11.58 1.97
C GLN A 28 11.48 12.21 2.93
N ASP A 29 11.69 13.48 3.27
CA ASP A 29 10.80 14.27 4.14
C ASP A 29 10.47 13.58 5.49
N GLY A 30 11.45 12.89 6.08
CA GLY A 30 11.29 12.16 7.33
C GLY A 30 10.50 10.85 7.21
N ARG A 31 10.19 10.39 6.00
CA ARG A 31 9.52 9.12 5.71
C ARG A 31 10.47 8.15 5.02
N TYR A 32 10.31 6.86 5.30
CA TYR A 32 10.94 5.80 4.54
C TYR A 32 10.01 5.36 3.41
N VAL A 33 10.48 5.48 2.18
CA VAL A 33 9.85 4.92 0.98
C VAL A 33 10.57 3.62 0.67
N VAL A 34 9.86 2.50 0.76
CA VAL A 34 10.41 1.17 0.52
C VAL A 34 9.77 0.58 -0.73
N SER A 35 10.57 -0.04 -1.58
CA SER A 35 10.04 -0.82 -2.70
C SER A 35 9.61 -2.20 -2.21
N LEU A 36 8.46 -2.67 -2.69
CA LEU A 36 8.04 -4.05 -2.46
C LEU A 36 8.69 -4.95 -3.51
N PRO A 37 9.20 -6.13 -3.12
CA PRO A 37 9.80 -7.06 -4.06
C PRO A 37 8.73 -7.56 -5.05
N LYS A 38 8.87 -7.20 -6.33
CA LYS A 38 8.00 -7.68 -7.42
C LYS A 38 8.56 -9.00 -7.96
N ASN A 39 7.72 -10.03 -8.02
CA ASN A 39 8.07 -11.25 -8.73
C ASN A 39 7.94 -11.03 -10.24
N SER A 40 9.08 -10.90 -10.93
CA SER A 40 9.16 -10.64 -12.37
C SER A 40 8.54 -11.74 -13.24
N LYS A 41 8.26 -12.93 -12.68
CA LYS A 41 7.57 -14.03 -13.38
C LYS A 41 6.05 -13.86 -13.41
N ILE A 42 5.49 -12.94 -12.61
CA ILE A 42 4.05 -12.72 -12.50
C ILE A 42 3.70 -11.45 -13.28
N SER A 43 2.90 -11.61 -14.33
CA SER A 43 2.18 -10.50 -14.96
C SER A 43 0.78 -10.41 -14.37
N LEU A 44 0.42 -9.24 -13.82
CA LEU A 44 -0.89 -9.01 -13.21
C LEU A 44 -2.01 -8.82 -14.26
N GLY A 45 -1.65 -8.75 -15.55
CA GLY A 45 -2.60 -8.55 -16.65
C GLY A 45 -3.43 -7.27 -16.52
N ASN A 46 -4.60 -7.24 -17.17
CA ASN A 46 -5.54 -6.11 -17.05
C ASN A 46 -6.29 -6.16 -15.70
N SER A 47 -5.69 -5.56 -14.68
CA SER A 47 -6.24 -5.44 -13.32
C SER A 47 -7.35 -4.39 -13.19
N ARG A 48 -7.46 -3.46 -14.16
CA ARG A 48 -8.38 -2.31 -14.13
C ARG A 48 -9.84 -2.74 -14.10
N ASP A 49 -10.24 -3.68 -14.95
CA ASP A 49 -11.64 -4.12 -15.04
C ASP A 49 -12.12 -4.75 -13.73
N MET A 50 -11.25 -5.52 -13.08
CA MET A 50 -11.54 -6.12 -11.77
C MET A 50 -11.66 -5.06 -10.68
N ALA A 51 -10.70 -4.14 -10.61
CA ALA A 51 -10.72 -3.05 -9.64
C ALA A 51 -11.96 -2.16 -9.80
N GLN A 52 -12.32 -1.82 -11.05
CA GLN A 52 -13.51 -1.03 -11.36
C GLN A 52 -14.80 -1.74 -10.94
N LYS A 53 -14.95 -3.04 -11.24
CA LYS A 53 -16.13 -3.82 -10.80
C LYS A 53 -16.27 -3.84 -9.28
N ARG A 54 -15.14 -3.92 -8.55
CA ARG A 54 -15.13 -3.90 -7.08
C ARG A 54 -15.49 -2.52 -6.53
N LEU A 55 -14.94 -1.46 -7.12
CA LEU A 55 -15.30 -0.08 -6.78
C LEU A 55 -16.80 0.16 -6.90
N LEU A 56 -17.39 -0.19 -8.05
CA LEU A 56 -18.84 -0.05 -8.27
C LEU A 56 -19.67 -0.86 -7.26
N ALA A 57 -19.17 -2.00 -6.81
CA ALA A 57 -19.85 -2.79 -5.77
C ALA A 57 -19.80 -2.10 -4.39
N ILE A 58 -18.68 -1.45 -4.06
CA ILE A 58 -18.56 -0.62 -2.86
C ILE A 58 -19.51 0.56 -2.94
N GLU A 59 -19.52 1.30 -4.04
CA GLU A 59 -20.43 2.44 -4.21
C GLU A 59 -21.90 2.06 -4.01
N ARG A 60 -22.35 0.95 -4.61
CA ARG A 60 -23.71 0.43 -4.39
C ARG A 60 -23.99 0.08 -2.93
N ARG A 61 -22.99 -0.41 -2.19
CA ARG A 61 -23.13 -0.72 -0.75
C ARG A 61 -23.23 0.56 0.08
N LEU A 62 -22.38 1.55 -0.21
CA LEU A 62 -22.37 2.85 0.46
C LEU A 62 -23.66 3.64 0.21
N GLN A 63 -24.22 3.56 -1.00
CA GLN A 63 -25.52 4.16 -1.32
C GLN A 63 -26.66 3.64 -0.43
N LYS A 64 -26.61 2.36 -0.05
CA LYS A 64 -27.64 1.72 0.80
C LYS A 64 -27.40 1.92 2.29
N GLN A 65 -26.23 2.41 2.70
CA GLN A 65 -25.80 2.49 4.10
C GLN A 65 -25.18 3.87 4.38
N PRO A 66 -26.00 4.89 4.73
CA PRO A 66 -25.53 6.28 4.85
C PRO A 66 -24.44 6.47 5.91
N GLU A 67 -24.56 5.83 7.08
CA GLU A 67 -23.52 5.87 8.12
C GLU A 67 -22.18 5.31 7.62
N LEU A 68 -22.23 4.24 6.83
CA LEU A 68 -21.02 3.64 6.27
C LEU A 68 -20.38 4.53 5.20
N ARG A 69 -21.21 5.25 4.43
CA ARG A 69 -20.75 6.21 3.42
C ARG A 69 -19.98 7.36 4.05
N GLU A 70 -20.47 7.87 5.18
CA GLU A 70 -19.82 8.95 5.92
C GLU A 70 -18.45 8.51 6.44
N ALA A 71 -18.39 7.39 7.18
CA ALA A 71 -17.14 6.84 7.70
C ALA A 71 -16.12 6.51 6.59
N TYR A 72 -16.60 6.05 5.43
CA TYR A 72 -15.75 5.80 4.25
C TYR A 72 -15.18 7.09 3.66
N HIS A 73 -15.99 8.15 3.53
CA HIS A 73 -15.53 9.45 3.07
C HIS A 73 -14.52 10.08 4.02
N ASP A 74 -14.79 10.06 5.33
CA ASP A 74 -13.89 10.62 6.33
C ASP A 74 -12.54 9.92 6.31
N TYR A 75 -12.53 8.60 6.16
CA TYR A 75 -11.31 7.82 6.00
C TYR A 75 -10.52 8.23 4.75
N LEU A 76 -11.18 8.33 3.59
CA LEU A 76 -10.50 8.76 2.36
C LEU A 76 -9.97 10.19 2.49
N ASN A 77 -10.73 11.11 3.08
CA ASN A 77 -10.27 12.48 3.32
C ASN A 77 -9.04 12.52 4.23
N GLU A 78 -9.04 11.77 5.34
CA GLU A 78 -7.86 11.63 6.20
C GLU A 78 -6.67 11.07 5.41
N TYR A 79 -6.90 10.05 4.58
CA TYR A 79 -5.85 9.43 3.77
C TYR A 79 -5.25 10.40 2.73
N LEU A 80 -6.06 11.27 2.14
CA LEU A 80 -5.62 12.36 1.26
C LEU A 80 -4.81 13.40 2.04
N LEU A 81 -5.35 13.88 3.18
CA LEU A 81 -4.71 14.91 4.02
C LEU A 81 -3.36 14.46 4.59
N LEU A 82 -3.18 13.16 4.82
CA LEU A 82 -1.91 12.59 5.27
C LEU A 82 -0.89 12.41 4.13
N ASN A 83 -1.21 12.85 2.90
CA ASN A 83 -0.45 12.61 1.67
C ASN A 83 -0.10 11.13 1.52
N ARG A 84 -1.08 10.25 1.74
CA ARG A 84 -0.96 8.79 1.50
C ARG A 84 -1.61 8.36 0.19
N MET A 85 -2.46 9.21 -0.38
CA MET A 85 -2.93 9.11 -1.76
C MET A 85 -2.83 10.48 -2.43
N SER A 86 -2.74 10.47 -3.76
CA SER A 86 -2.79 11.66 -4.60
C SER A 86 -3.69 11.38 -5.79
N GLU A 87 -4.28 12.43 -6.36
CA GLU A 87 -4.96 12.31 -7.64
C GLU A 87 -3.92 12.02 -8.73
N ILE A 88 -4.27 11.16 -9.69
CA ILE A 88 -3.42 10.82 -10.83
C ILE A 88 -3.90 11.65 -12.01
N ASP A 89 -2.97 12.31 -12.71
CA ASP A 89 -3.28 13.05 -13.92
C ASP A 89 -3.81 12.11 -15.02
N LYS A 90 -4.82 12.55 -15.77
CA LYS A 90 -5.44 11.75 -16.84
C LYS A 90 -4.48 11.46 -18.00
N GLU A 91 -3.41 12.24 -18.12
CA GLU A 91 -2.34 12.05 -19.09
C GLU A 91 -1.26 11.14 -18.48
N VAL A 92 -1.64 9.89 -18.24
CA VAL A 92 -0.69 8.90 -17.73
C VAL A 92 0.34 8.62 -18.83
N ASN A 93 1.61 8.76 -18.49
CA ASN A 93 2.72 8.36 -19.34
C ASN A 93 2.59 6.86 -19.67
N THR A 94 2.36 6.51 -20.94
CA THR A 94 2.22 5.13 -21.44
C THR A 94 3.47 4.25 -21.21
N GLU A 95 4.56 4.84 -20.75
CA GLU A 95 5.81 4.15 -20.41
C GLU A 95 5.79 3.43 -19.06
N ILE A 96 4.82 3.73 -18.18
CA ILE A 96 4.73 3.11 -16.84
C ILE A 96 3.68 1.98 -16.86
N GLU A 97 4.06 0.77 -16.46
CA GLU A 97 3.10 -0.32 -16.21
C GLU A 97 2.17 0.06 -15.05
N GLU A 98 0.90 0.33 -15.35
CA GLU A 98 -0.12 0.59 -14.35
C GLU A 98 -0.75 -0.69 -13.80
N PHE A 99 -0.89 -0.74 -12.47
CA PHE A 99 -1.62 -1.82 -11.79
C PHE A 99 -2.69 -1.22 -10.88
N TYR A 100 -3.90 -1.76 -11.00
CA TYR A 100 -5.05 -1.32 -10.22
C TYR A 100 -5.33 -2.35 -9.14
N LEU A 101 -5.17 -1.95 -7.88
CA LEU A 101 -5.55 -2.80 -6.76
C LEU A 101 -7.05 -2.65 -6.50
N PRO A 102 -7.80 -3.76 -6.35
CA PRO A 102 -9.20 -3.68 -5.97
C PRO A 102 -9.29 -3.14 -4.54
N HIS A 103 -9.75 -1.90 -4.37
CA HIS A 103 -9.99 -1.35 -3.05
C HIS A 103 -11.04 -2.20 -2.31
N GLN A 104 -10.70 -2.74 -1.14
CA GLN A 104 -11.60 -3.49 -0.28
C GLN A 104 -11.64 -2.88 1.11
N ALA A 105 -12.63 -2.04 1.37
CA ALA A 105 -12.86 -1.52 2.72
C ALA A 105 -13.28 -2.65 3.68
N VAL A 106 -12.35 -3.04 4.56
CA VAL A 106 -12.62 -3.93 5.69
C VAL A 106 -13.17 -3.10 6.86
N ILE A 107 -14.42 -3.33 7.21
CA ILE A 107 -15.11 -2.61 8.29
C ILE A 107 -15.27 -3.56 9.47
N ARG A 108 -14.61 -3.23 10.58
CA ARG A 108 -14.74 -3.96 11.85
C ARG A 108 -15.77 -3.25 12.73
N LYS A 109 -16.91 -3.91 12.97
CA LYS A 109 -18.00 -3.42 13.84
C LYS A 109 -17.75 -3.70 15.33
N ASP A 110 -16.73 -4.48 15.63
CA ASP A 110 -16.32 -5.03 16.93
C ASP A 110 -15.33 -4.15 17.71
N LYS A 111 -14.92 -3.00 17.13
CA LYS A 111 -14.04 -2.03 17.76
C LYS A 111 -14.76 -0.69 17.84
N LEU A 112 -14.71 -0.03 18.99
CA LEU A 112 -15.29 1.29 19.30
C LEU A 112 -14.90 2.41 18.31
N THR A 113 -13.91 2.18 17.44
CA THR A 113 -13.58 3.05 16.31
C THR A 113 -13.71 2.23 15.02
N THR A 114 -14.62 2.61 14.15
CA THR A 114 -14.81 2.06 12.79
C THR A 114 -13.63 2.45 11.89
N LYS A 115 -12.41 2.06 12.24
CA LYS A 115 -11.23 2.31 11.40
C LYS A 115 -11.23 1.32 10.24
N ILE A 116 -11.59 1.82 9.07
CA ILE A 116 -11.37 1.13 7.80
C ILE A 116 -9.87 0.87 7.67
N ARG A 117 -9.50 -0.34 7.24
CA ARG A 117 -8.12 -0.70 6.91
C ARG A 117 -8.08 -1.22 5.47
N GLU A 118 -7.10 -0.77 4.70
CA GLU A 118 -6.76 -1.37 3.41
C GLU A 118 -5.89 -2.62 3.63
N TYR A 119 -6.10 -3.65 2.82
CA TYR A 119 -5.23 -4.82 2.66
C TYR A 119 -4.97 -5.04 1.18
#